data_AF-A0A537TR94-F1
#
_entry.id   AF-A0A537TR94-F1
#
_cell.length_a   1.000
_cell.length_b   1.000
_cell.length_c   1.000
_cell.angle_alpha   90.00
_cell.angle_beta   90.00
_cell.angle_gamma   90.00
#
_symmetry.space_group_name_H-M   'P 1'
#
loop_
_entity.id
_entity.type
_entity.pdbx_description
1 polymer ?
#
loop_
_entity_poly.entity_id
_entity_poly.type
_entity_poly.pdbx_seq_one_letter_code
_entity_poly.pdbx_strand_id
1 'polypeptide(L)' 'RLMLGLRLDEPLPFADVASAVDEAALARIETLGLAKRRGGGLTLTPRGRFLGGAVTAEILA' A
#
# COMPACT_ATOMS: atom_id res chain seq x y z
N ARG A 1 -12.40 -1.27 -2.25
CA ARG A 1 -11.53 -1.68 -3.39
C ARG A 1 -10.04 -1.76 -2.98
N LEU A 2 -9.58 -1.02 -1.96
CA LEU A 2 -8.20 -1.08 -1.44
C LEU A 2 -7.81 -2.46 -0.86
N MET A 3 -8.70 -3.10 -0.08
CA MET A 3 -8.43 -4.41 0.53
C MET A 3 -8.25 -5.57 -0.48
N LEU A 4 -8.71 -5.38 -1.72
CA LEU A 4 -8.39 -6.28 -2.83
C LEU A 4 -7.12 -5.80 -3.57
N GLY A 5 -6.99 -4.49 -3.81
CA GLY A 5 -5.88 -3.90 -4.57
C GLY A 5 -4.49 -4.02 -3.95
N LEU A 6 -4.36 -4.01 -2.62
CA LEU A 6 -3.06 -4.20 -1.96
C LEU A 6 -2.65 -5.67 -1.79
N ARG A 7 -3.53 -6.62 -2.12
CA ARG A 7 -3.17 -8.05 -2.23
C ARG A 7 -2.64 -8.44 -3.61
N LEU A 8 -2.68 -7.54 -4.60
CA LEU A 8 -2.37 -7.88 -5.98
C LEU A 8 -0.87 -7.74 -6.24
N ASP A 9 -0.32 -8.70 -6.98
CA ASP A 9 1.05 -8.69 -7.50
C ASP A 9 1.31 -7.52 -8.48
N GLU A 10 0.30 -6.69 -8.75
CA GLU A 10 0.30 -5.58 -9.70
C GLU A 10 0.16 -4.21 -9.00
N PRO A 11 0.77 -3.13 -9.54
CA PRO A 11 0.63 -1.78 -8.99
C PRO A 11 -0.79 -1.24 -9.09
N LEU A 12 -1.31 -0.70 -7.99
CA LEU A 12 -2.59 0.01 -7.95
C LEU A 12 -2.37 1.50 -8.22
N PRO A 13 -3.07 2.15 -9.17
CA PRO A 13 -2.95 3.59 -9.36
C PRO A 13 -3.21 4.34 -8.04
N PHE A 14 -2.23 5.10 -7.58
CA PHE A 14 -2.33 5.79 -6.29
C PHE A 14 -3.44 6.85 -6.29
N ALA A 15 -3.66 7.50 -7.44
CA ALA A 15 -4.73 8.47 -7.62
C ALA A 15 -6.13 7.90 -7.31
N ASP A 16 -6.35 6.62 -7.58
CA ASP A 16 -7.64 5.96 -7.35
C ASP A 16 -7.92 5.69 -5.86
N VAL A 17 -6.89 5.81 -5.02
CA VAL A 17 -6.95 5.41 -3.61
C VAL A 17 -6.41 6.44 -2.63
N ALA A 18 -5.87 7.55 -3.10
CA ALA A 18 -5.28 8.59 -2.28
C ALA A 18 -6.21 9.08 -1.16
N SER A 19 -7.52 9.17 -1.43
CA SER A 19 -8.51 9.59 -0.43
C SER A 19 -8.77 8.57 0.68
N ALA A 20 -8.36 7.31 0.50
CA ALA A 20 -8.54 6.23 1.47
C ALA A 20 -7.23 5.85 2.17
N VAL A 21 -6.14 6.55 1.86
CA VAL A 21 -4.80 6.28 2.38
C VAL A 21 -4.43 7.37 3.38
N ASP A 22 -4.04 6.95 4.59
CA ASP A 22 -3.29 7.81 5.49
C ASP A 22 -1.86 7.96 4.95
N GLU A 23 -1.54 9.17 4.45
CA GLU A 23 -0.25 9.51 3.85
C GLU A 23 0.92 9.35 4.85
N ALA A 24 0.69 9.63 6.13
CA ALA A 24 1.70 9.50 7.18
C ALA A 24 1.94 8.02 7.51
N ALA A 25 0.87 7.21 7.56
CA ALA A 25 1.00 5.76 7.71
C ALA A 25 1.73 5.13 6.51
N LEU A 26 1.37 5.54 5.29
CA LEU A 26 2.05 5.10 4.09
C LEU A 26 3.55 5.41 4.13
N ALA A 27 3.94 6.63 4.51
CA ALA A 27 5.35 7.01 4.62
C ALA A 27 6.15 6.14 5.61
N ARG A 28 5.54 5.75 6.74
CA ARG A 28 6.15 4.81 7.71
C ARG A 28 6.34 3.43 7.08
N ILE A 29 5.32 2.90 6.43
CA ILE A 29 5.35 1.58 5.77
C ILE A 29 6.36 1.56 4.60
N GLU A 30 6.50 2.65 3.85
CA GLU A 30 7.53 2.82 2.81
C GLU A 30 8.94 2.76 3.44
N THR A 31 9.14 3.46 4.56
CA THR A 31 10.43 3.45 5.30
C THR A 31 10.77 2.05 5.83
N LEU A 32 9.77 1.28 6.25
CA LEU A 32 9.94 -0.12 6.69
C LEU A 32 10.15 -1.09 5.52
N GLY A 33 10.12 -0.61 4.26
CA GLY A 33 10.32 -1.42 3.07
C GLY A 33 9.17 -2.40 2.80
N LEU A 34 7.95 -2.07 3.27
CA LEU A 34 6.77 -2.91 3.14
C LEU A 34 5.87 -2.50 1.97
N ALA A 35 5.89 -1.21 1.60
CA ALA A 35 5.21 -0.69 0.41
C ALA A 35 6.16 0.20 -0.38
N LYS A 36 5.81 0.48 -1.64
CA LYS A 36 6.51 1.47 -2.45
C LYS A 36 5.57 2.12 -3.46
N ARG A 37 5.78 3.41 -3.72
CA ARG A 37 5.26 4.11 -4.90
C ARG A 37 6.23 4.04 -6.07
N ARG A 38 5.75 3.66 -7.26
CA ARG A 38 6.52 3.69 -8.51
C ARG A 38 5.60 3.95 -9.70
N GLY A 39 5.95 4.93 -10.54
CA GLY A 39 5.21 5.21 -11.78
C GLY A 39 3.74 5.58 -11.53
N GLY A 40 3.43 6.25 -10.43
CA GLY A 40 2.05 6.58 -10.03
C GLY A 40 1.28 5.41 -9.42
N GLY A 41 1.86 4.22 -9.34
CA GLY A 41 1.26 3.06 -8.69
C GLY A 41 1.80 2.83 -7.28
N LEU A 42 0.94 2.32 -6.40
CA LEU A 42 1.26 1.80 -5.07
C LEU A 42 1.29 0.26 -5.14
N THR A 43 2.34 -0.35 -4.59
CA THR A 43 2.46 -1.81 -4.52
C THR A 43 3.11 -2.24 -3.20
N LEU A 44 2.73 -3.42 -2.70
CA LEU A 44 3.42 -4.05 -1.57
C LEU A 44 4.70 -4.73 -2.04
N THR A 45 5.74 -4.65 -1.22
CA THR A 45 6.95 -5.47 -1.42
C THR A 45 6.66 -6.93 -1.08
N PRO A 46 7.54 -7.89 -1.41
CA PRO A 46 7.36 -9.27 -0.97
C PRO A 46 7.16 -9.41 0.55
N ARG A 47 7.88 -8.60 1.36
CA ARG A 47 7.71 -8.56 2.82
C ARG A 47 6.36 -7.97 3.22
N GLY A 48 5.94 -6.87 2.59
CA GLY A 48 4.61 -6.29 2.81
C GLY A 48 3.49 -7.27 2.49
N ARG A 49 3.59 -8.01 1.38
CA ARG A 49 2.61 -9.04 0.99
C ARG A 49 2.55 -10.20 1.98
N PHE A 50 3.70 -10.63 2.50
CA PHE A 50 3.76 -11.66 3.53
C PHE A 50 3.02 -11.25 4.81
N LEU A 51 3.14 -9.99 5.22
CA LEU A 51 2.39 -9.43 6.35
C LEU A 51 0.93 -9.11 6.02
N GLY A 52 0.62 -8.96 4.73
CA GLY A 52 -0.71 -8.99 4.15
C GLY A 52 -1.66 -7.95 4.71
N GLY A 53 -2.80 -8.41 5.24
CA GLY A 53 -3.92 -7.55 5.65
C GLY A 53 -3.58 -6.54 6.75
N ALA A 54 -2.61 -6.85 7.63
CA ALA A 54 -2.19 -5.93 8.70
C ALA A 54 -1.54 -4.66 8.14
N VAL A 55 -0.72 -4.79 7.11
CA VAL A 55 -0.10 -3.65 6.42
C VAL A 55 -1.14 -2.81 5.70
N THR A 56 -2.14 -3.46 5.09
CA THR A 56 -3.24 -2.74 4.43
C THR A 56 -4.12 -2.01 5.44
N ALA A 57 -4.39 -2.61 6.59
CA ALA A 57 -5.18 -2.00 7.66
C ALA A 57 -4.49 -0.76 8.25
N GLU A 58 -3.18 -0.81 8.46
CA GLU A 58 -2.39 0.32 9.00
C GLU A 58 -2.40 1.54 8.08
N ILE A 59 -2.50 1.36 6.76
CA ILE A 59 -2.44 2.46 5.78
C ILE A 59 -3.84 3.08 5.53
N LEU A 60 -4.91 2.42 5.98
CA LEU A 60 -6.27 2.92 5.80
C LEU A 60 -6.57 4.05 6.79
N ALA A 61 -7.22 5.10 6.29
CA ALA A 61 -7.80 6.20 7.08
C ALA A 61 -9.25 5.89 7.50
#